data_AF-A0A509LDN0-F1
#
_entry.id   AF-A0A509LDN0-F1
#
_cell.length_a   1.000
_cell.length_b   1.000
_cell.length_c   1.000
_cell.angle_alpha   90.00
_cell.angle_beta   90.00
_cell.angle_gamma   90.00
#
_symmetry.space_group_name_H-M   'P 1'
#
loop_
_entity.id
_entity.type
_entity.pdbx_description
1 polymer ?
#
loop_
_entity_poly.entity_id
_entity_poly.type
_entity_poly.pdbx_seq_one_letter_code
_entity_poly.pdbx_strand_id
1 'polypeptide(L)'
;MPVIQTSLFSVIKRFPDCKDIVKRLFKESENFKAVCEDYRKCSEALHHWDRSDSEESSVRKSEYSALLQELEAEILQCLTEKI
;
A
#
# COMPACT_ATOMS: atom_id res chain seq x y z
N MET A 1 -10.95 12.35 -9.12
CA MET A 1 -10.99 11.04 -9.82
C MET A 1 -10.91 9.93 -8.76
N PRO A 2 -11.78 8.91 -8.74
CA PRO A 2 -11.83 7.94 -7.66
C PRO A 2 -10.73 6.88 -7.83
N VAL A 3 -9.50 7.24 -7.45
CA VAL A 3 -8.33 6.32 -7.33
C VAL A 3 -8.49 5.27 -6.22
N ILE A 4 -9.56 5.43 -5.44
CA ILE A 4 -9.99 4.69 -4.25
C ILE A 4 -10.15 3.18 -4.49
N GLN A 5 -10.60 2.74 -5.68
CA GLN A 5 -10.85 1.31 -5.91
C GLN A 5 -9.57 0.51 -6.16
N THR A 6 -8.55 1.12 -6.77
CA THR A 6 -7.32 0.42 -7.16
C THR A 6 -6.42 0.16 -5.95
N SER A 7 -6.34 1.11 -5.00
CA SER A 7 -5.57 0.95 -3.77
C SER A 7 -6.11 -0.18 -2.89
N LEU A 8 -7.43 -0.23 -2.70
CA LEU A 8 -8.11 -1.31 -2.00
C LEU A 8 -7.80 -2.68 -2.63
N PHE A 9 -7.81 -2.77 -3.96
CA PHE A 9 -7.56 -4.03 -4.66
C PHE A 9 -6.13 -4.54 -4.46
N SER A 10 -5.14 -3.65 -4.45
CA SER A 10 -3.75 -4.00 -4.15
C SER A 10 -3.60 -4.60 -2.75
N VAL A 11 -4.25 -4.01 -1.75
CA VAL A 11 -4.21 -4.49 -0.37
C VAL A 11 -4.94 -5.82 -0.21
N ILE A 12 -6.12 -5.98 -0.81
CA ILE A 12 -6.86 -7.27 -0.79
C ILE A 12 -6.06 -8.38 -1.47
N LYS A 13 -5.34 -8.07 -2.57
CA LYS A 13 -4.48 -9.06 -3.24
C LYS A 13 -3.34 -9.52 -2.34
N ARG A 14 -2.83 -8.64 -1.49
CA ARG A 14 -1.78 -8.95 -0.51
C ARG A 14 -2.33 -9.71 0.71
N PHE A 15 -3.53 -9.35 1.15
CA PHE A 15 -4.21 -9.92 2.33
C PHE A 15 -5.58 -10.50 1.96
N PRO A 16 -5.62 -11.62 1.21
CA PRO A 16 -6.88 -12.20 0.75
C PRO A 16 -7.74 -12.71 1.93
N ASP A 17 -7.11 -13.19 3.00
CA ASP A 17 -7.78 -13.70 4.21
C ASP A 17 -8.59 -12.61 4.93
N CYS A 18 -8.09 -11.38 4.92
CA CYS A 18 -8.70 -10.25 5.65
C CYS A 18 -9.59 -9.35 4.76
N LYS A 19 -9.94 -9.79 3.55
CA LYS A 19 -10.72 -9.03 2.54
C LYS A 19 -11.89 -8.24 3.13
N ASP A 20 -12.73 -8.88 3.95
CA ASP A 20 -13.94 -8.26 4.48
C ASP A 20 -13.63 -7.18 5.53
N ILE A 21 -12.59 -7.41 6.33
CA ILE A 21 -12.06 -6.44 7.31
C ILE A 21 -11.44 -5.24 6.58
N VAL A 22 -10.61 -5.49 5.57
CA VAL A 22 -10.02 -4.44 4.71
C VAL A 22 -11.13 -3.57 4.10
N LYS A 23 -12.16 -4.18 3.50
CA LYS A 23 -13.30 -3.44 2.92
C LYS A 23 -14.05 -2.60 3.94
N ARG A 24 -14.23 -3.14 5.16
CA ARG A 24 -14.92 -2.44 6.24
C ARG A 24 -14.08 -1.27 6.76
N LEU A 25 -12.83 -1.50 7.14
CA LEU A 25 -11.86 -0.48 7.54
C LEU A 25 -11.72 0.62 6.50
N PHE A 26 -11.65 0.24 5.23
CA PHE A 26 -11.56 1.20 4.14
C PHE A 26 -12.80 2.08 4.04
N LYS A 27 -13.99 1.61 4.42
CA LYS A 27 -15.19 2.47 4.51
C LYS A 27 -15.20 3.30 5.79
N GLU A 28 -14.87 2.70 6.93
CA GLU A 28 -14.98 3.29 8.26
C GLU A 28 -13.85 4.27 8.62
N SER A 29 -12.63 4.02 8.15
CA SER A 29 -11.44 4.77 8.51
C SER A 29 -10.84 5.48 7.30
N GLU A 30 -10.88 6.81 7.31
CA GLU A 30 -10.19 7.63 6.32
C GLU A 30 -8.67 7.51 6.43
N ASN A 31 -8.14 7.29 7.63
CA ASN A 31 -6.72 7.03 7.84
C ASN A 31 -6.29 5.76 7.09
N PHE A 32 -7.06 4.68 7.21
CA PHE A 32 -6.79 3.44 6.48
C PHE A 32 -6.87 3.63 4.96
N LYS A 33 -7.83 4.44 4.48
CA LYS A 33 -7.87 4.80 3.05
C LYS A 33 -6.58 5.50 2.62
N ALA A 34 -6.13 6.50 3.38
CA ALA A 34 -4.91 7.25 3.07
C ALA A 34 -3.69 6.32 2.99
N VAL A 35 -3.50 5.46 3.99
CA VAL A 35 -2.40 4.46 3.99
C VAL A 35 -2.48 3.53 2.77
N CYS A 36 -3.67 3.04 2.40
CA CYS A 36 -3.84 2.23 1.19
C CYS A 36 -3.48 3.00 -0.10
N GLU A 37 -3.83 4.28 -0.17
CA GLU A 37 -3.48 5.14 -1.31
C GLU A 37 -1.97 5.40 -1.37
N ASP A 38 -1.33 5.65 -0.23
CA ASP A 38 0.12 5.86 -0.18
C ASP A 38 0.89 4.58 -0.50
N TYR A 39 0.42 3.41 -0.03
CA TYR A 39 0.96 2.12 -0.44
C TYR A 39 0.93 1.96 -1.96
N ARG A 40 -0.20 2.30 -2.59
CA ARG A 40 -0.31 2.24 -4.06
C ARG A 40 0.66 3.21 -4.73
N LYS A 41 0.71 4.47 -4.30
CA LYS A 41 1.62 5.48 -4.90
C LYS A 41 3.08 5.04 -4.79
N CYS A 42 3.47 4.49 -3.65
CA CYS A 42 4.82 4.00 -3.43
C CYS A 42 5.14 2.78 -4.28
N SER A 43 4.19 1.86 -4.44
CA SER A 43 4.33 0.71 -5.35
C SER A 43 4.46 1.14 -6.82
N GLU A 44 3.67 2.12 -7.25
CA GLU A 44 3.74 2.68 -8.60
C GLU A 44 5.08 3.38 -8.83
N ALA A 45 5.51 4.22 -7.87
CA ALA A 45 6.83 4.86 -7.91
C ALA A 45 7.96 3.83 -7.94
N LEU A 46 7.91 2.80 -7.10
CA LEU A 46 8.91 1.72 -7.08
C LEU A 46 8.99 1.02 -8.43
N HIS A 47 7.85 0.73 -9.07
CA HIS A 47 7.80 0.12 -10.41
C HIS A 47 8.30 1.06 -11.52
N HIS A 48 8.12 2.38 -11.37
CA HIS A 48 8.71 3.38 -12.27
C HIS A 48 10.23 3.43 -12.16
N TRP A 49 10.75 3.43 -10.92
CA TRP A 49 12.18 3.30 -10.67
C TRP A 49 12.67 1.93 -11.15
N ASP A 50 11.86 0.87 -11.01
CA ASP A 50 12.26 -0.47 -11.42
C ASP A 50 12.72 -0.55 -12.87
N ARG A 51 12.00 0.15 -13.74
CA ARG A 51 12.27 0.25 -15.17
C ARG A 51 13.33 1.28 -15.56
N SER A 52 13.74 2.14 -14.63
CA SER A 52 14.78 3.15 -14.86
C SER A 52 16.14 2.58 -14.45
N ASP A 53 17.03 2.38 -15.44
CA ASP A 53 18.38 1.82 -15.25
C ASP A 53 19.40 2.90 -14.85
N SER A 54 19.06 3.70 -13.84
CA SER A 54 19.93 4.77 -13.33
C SER A 54 20.49 4.42 -11.97
N GLU A 55 21.70 4.87 -11.66
CA GLU A 55 22.35 4.60 -10.37
C GLU A 55 21.51 5.13 -9.18
N GLU A 56 20.85 6.28 -9.37
CA GLU A 56 19.88 6.85 -8.43
C GLU A 56 18.63 5.98 -8.24
N SER A 57 18.27 5.17 -9.25
CA SER A 57 17.12 4.26 -9.17
C SER A 57 17.34 3.19 -8.13
N SER A 58 18.55 2.63 -8.00
CA SER A 58 18.81 1.59 -6.99
C SER A 58 18.63 2.12 -5.57
N VAL A 59 19.06 3.36 -5.31
CA VAL A 59 18.89 4.02 -4.00
C VAL A 59 17.42 4.31 -3.75
N ARG A 60 16.74 4.95 -4.71
CA ARG A 60 15.30 5.22 -4.63
C ARG A 60 14.48 3.96 -4.43
N LYS A 61 14.80 2.87 -5.14
CA LYS A 61 14.12 1.57 -4.98
C LYS A 61 14.22 1.07 -3.55
N SER A 62 15.42 1.13 -2.94
CA SER A 62 15.60 0.71 -1.56
C SER A 62 14.77 1.57 -0.60
N GLU A 63 14.75 2.89 -0.78
CA GLU A 63 13.97 3.79 0.08
C GLU A 63 12.46 3.57 -0.07
N TYR A 64 11.95 3.50 -1.31
CA TYR A 64 10.54 3.24 -1.57
C TYR A 64 10.12 1.84 -1.11
N SER A 65 11.01 0.85 -1.19
CA SER A 65 10.77 -0.50 -0.67
C SER A 65 10.65 -0.50 0.85
N ALA A 66 11.52 0.21 1.56
CA ALA A 66 11.43 0.34 3.01
C ALA A 66 10.12 1.02 3.42
N LEU A 67 9.78 2.14 2.76
CA LEU A 67 8.53 2.86 3.00
C LEU A 67 7.30 2.00 2.72
N LEU A 68 7.33 1.18 1.66
CA LEU A 68 6.28 0.21 1.37
C LEU A 68 6.10 -0.81 2.50
N GLN A 69 7.20 -1.32 3.07
CA GLN A 69 7.13 -2.25 4.19
C GLN A 69 6.53 -1.61 5.44
N GLU A 70 6.86 -0.35 5.74
CA GLU A 70 6.25 0.39 6.84
C GLU A 70 4.74 0.54 6.64
N LEU A 71 4.31 0.95 5.44
CA LEU A 71 2.90 1.06 5.10
C LEU A 71 2.19 -0.31 5.17
N GLU A 72 2.84 -1.38 4.74
CA GLU A 72 2.31 -2.74 4.82
C GLU A 72 2.13 -3.19 6.28
N ALA A 73 3.08 -2.82 7.16
CA ALA A 73 3.00 -3.08 8.59
C ALA A 73 1.87 -2.29 9.26
N GLU A 74 1.68 -1.01 8.92
CA GLU A 74 0.54 -0.21 9.41
C GLU A 74 -0.80 -0.79 8.98
N ILE A 75 -0.92 -1.24 7.72
CA ILE A 75 -2.13 -1.91 7.23
C ILE A 75 -2.39 -3.19 8.04
N LEU A 76 -1.35 -4.01 8.23
CA LEU A 76 -1.45 -5.27 8.96
C LEU A 76 -1.81 -5.05 10.43
N GLN A 77 -1.27 -3.99 11.05
CA GLN A 77 -1.62 -3.58 12.40
C GLN A 77 -3.10 -3.18 12.49
N CYS A 78 -3.58 -2.32 11.57
CA CYS A 78 -4.99 -1.95 11.52
C CYS A 78 -5.92 -3.16 11.35
N LEU A 79 -5.50 -4.15 10.55
CA LEU A 79 -6.26 -5.38 10.36
C LEU A 79 -6.27 -6.22 11.64
N THR A 80 -5.11 -6.41 12.28
CA THR A 80 -4.97 -7.21 13.51
C THR A 80 -5.72 -6.60 14.69
N GLU A 81 -5.76 -5.27 14.81
CA GLU A 81 -6.55 -4.57 15.83
C GLU A 81 -8.08 -4.74 15.66
N LYS A 82 -8.54 -5.24 14.51
CA LYS A 82 -9.96 -5.42 14.19
C LYS A 82 -10.40 -6.88 14.04
N ILE A 83 -9.48 -7.84 14.14
CA ILE A 83 -9.73 -9.29 14.18
C ILE A 83 -10.10 -9.69 15.61
#